data_AF-A0ABD0R3I2-F1
#
_entry.id   AF-A0ABD0R3I2-F1
#
_cell.length_a   1.000
_cell.length_b   1.000
_cell.length_c   1.000
_cell.angle_alpha   90.00
_cell.angle_beta   90.00
_cell.angle_gamma   90.00
#
_symmetry.space_group_name_H-M   'P 1'
#
loop_
_entity.id
_entity.type
_entity.pdbx_description
1 polymer ?
#
loop_
_entity_poly.entity_id
_entity_poly.type
_entity_poly.pdbx_seq_one_letter_code
_entity_poly.pdbx_strand_id
1 'polypeptide(L)' 'CEHLIRKMLVLDPAKRLSLSQIKEHRWMMQEVPSQRPVLYRQGLPCESKSGLGEHSEQVLRLMHSLGIDQQKTIE' A
#
# COMPACT_ATOMS: atom_id res chain seq x y z
N CYS A 1 9.14 -1.93 10.82
CA CYS A 1 7.83 -1.78 10.17
C CYS A 1 6.84 -1.03 11.07
N GLU A 2 6.57 -1.51 12.29
CA GLU A 2 5.52 -1.00 13.18
C GLU A 2 5.56 0.52 13.41
N HIS A 3 6.75 1.08 13.69
CA HIS A 3 6.90 2.53 13.89
C HIS A 3 6.41 3.35 12.69
N LEU A 4 6.72 2.92 11.47
CA LEU A 4 6.33 3.62 10.25
C LEU A 4 4.81 3.57 10.08
N ILE A 5 4.19 2.39 10.23
CA ILE A 5 2.74 2.23 10.07
C ILE A 5 1.97 3.06 11.09
N ARG A 6 2.39 3.08 12.37
CA ARG A 6 1.75 3.93 13.38
C ARG A 6 1.84 5.43 13.06
N LYS A 7 2.86 5.85 12.31
CA LYS A 7 3.06 7.25 11.89
C LYS A 7 2.41 7.58 10.53
N MET A 8 2.02 6.57 9.76
CA MET A 8 1.24 6.73 8.53
C MET A 8 -0.27 6.70 8.78
N LEU A 9 -0.73 5.80 9.66
CA LEU A 9 -2.14 5.57 9.96
C LEU A 9 -2.57 6.27 11.25
N VAL A 10 -2.24 7.56 11.35
CA VAL A 10 -2.58 8.40 12.50
C VAL A 10 -3.97 9.03 12.32
N LEU A 11 -4.71 9.21 13.42
CA LEU A 11 -6.05 9.81 13.40
C LEU A 11 -6.02 11.28 12.93
N ASP A 12 -5.05 12.05 13.41
CA ASP A 12 -4.88 13.47 13.10
C ASP A 12 -4.03 13.66 11.83
N PRO A 13 -4.61 14.07 10.69
CA PRO A 13 -3.88 14.15 9.43
C PRO A 13 -2.70 15.13 9.46
N ALA A 14 -2.73 16.16 10.31
CA ALA A 14 -1.64 17.12 10.43
C ALA A 14 -0.37 16.50 11.06
N LYS A 15 -0.52 15.39 11.78
CA LYS A 15 0.58 14.64 12.41
C LYS A 15 1.08 13.47 11.56
N ARG A 16 0.47 13.23 10.40
CA ARG A 16 0.86 12.16 9.48
C ARG A 16 2.19 12.51 8.83
N LEU A 17 3.06 11.52 8.66
CA LEU A 17 4.30 11.71 7.91
C LEU A 17 4.03 12.09 6.45
N SER A 18 4.83 13.02 5.94
CA SER A 18 4.85 13.33 4.51
C SER A 18 5.51 12.21 3.71
N LEU A 19 5.29 12.19 2.39
CA LEU A 19 5.91 11.21 1.51
C LEU A 19 7.44 11.27 1.56
N SER A 20 8.03 12.47 1.67
CA SER A 20 9.49 12.62 1.81
C SER A 20 10.00 11.98 3.09
N GLN A 21 9.32 12.23 4.22
CA GLN A 21 9.67 11.64 5.51
C GLN A 21 9.50 10.12 5.54
N ILE A 22 8.50 9.59 4.83
CA ILE A 22 8.30 8.14 4.68
C ILE A 22 9.48 7.52 3.93
N LYS A 23 9.91 8.13 2.81
CA LYS A 23 11.05 7.63 2.01
C LYS A 23 12.36 7.62 2.81
N GLU A 24 12.57 8.62 3.66
CA GLU A 24 13.75 8.74 4.52
C GLU A 24 13.65 7.91 5.81
N HIS A 25 12.54 7.22 6.05
CA HIS A 25 12.38 6.41 7.26
C HIS A 25 13.25 5.14 7.19
N ARG A 26 13.94 4.78 8.27
CA ARG A 26 14.87 3.62 8.33
C ARG A 26 14.30 2.32 7.76
N TRP A 27 13.02 2.05 7.95
CA TRP A 27 12.36 0.85 7.40
C TRP A 27 12.24 0.86 5.87
N MET A 28 12.11 2.03 5.25
CA MET A 28 12.08 2.18 3.79
C MET A 28 13.48 2.22 3.19
N MET A 29 14.47 2.72 3.94
CA MET A 29 15.87 2.77 3.52
C MET A 29 16.62 1.45 3.74
N GLN A 30 16.12 0.56 4.61
CA GLN A 30 16.69 -0.76 4.77
C GLN A 30 16.58 -1.51 3.43
N GLU A 31 17.72 -2.02 2.95
CA GLU A 31 17.82 -2.82 1.72
C GLU A 31 16.62 -3.75 1.59
N VAL A 32 15.80 -3.54 0.56
CA VAL A 32 14.62 -4.36 0.31
C VAL A 32 15.12 -5.78 0.06
N PRO A 33 14.71 -6.79 0.87
CA PRO A 33 15.02 -8.17 0.56
C PRO A 33 14.59 -8.43 -0.90
N SER A 34 15.52 -8.92 -1.71
CA SER A 34 15.30 -9.22 -3.14
C SER A 34 14.11 -10.15 -3.38
N GLN A 35 13.69 -10.88 -2.34
CA GLN A 35 12.41 -11.58 -2.24
C GLN A 35 11.31 -10.59 -1.85
N ARG A 36 10.84 -9.78 -2.82
CA ARG A 36 9.60 -9.02 -2.62
C ARG A 36 8.46 -10.03 -2.35
N PRO A 37 7.58 -9.78 -1.36
CA PRO A 37 6.43 -10.65 -1.11
C PRO A 37 5.66 -10.89 -2.41
N VAL A 38 5.11 -12.10 -2.59
CA VAL A 38 4.42 -12.54 -3.83
C VAL A 38 3.38 -11.53 -4.32
N LEU A 39 2.76 -10.77 -3.40
CA LEU A 39 1.83 -9.68 -3.70
C LEU A 39 2.43 -8.57 -4.61
N TYR A 40 3.75 -8.39 -4.62
CA TYR A 40 4.45 -7.45 -5.50
C TYR A 40 4.88 -8.07 -6.84
N ARG A 41 4.85 -9.41 -6.96
CA ARG A 41 5.26 -10.12 -8.20
C ARG A 41 4.29 -9.87 -9.36
N GLN A 42 3.10 -9.37 -9.08
CA GLN A 42 2.08 -9.03 -10.08
C GLN A 42 2.42 -7.78 -10.91
N GLY A 43 3.49 -7.05 -10.55
CA GLY A 43 3.97 -5.85 -11.26
C GLY A 43 5.21 -6.05 -12.15
N LEU A 44 5.52 -7.27 -12.59
CA LEU A 44 6.51 -7.46 -13.67
C LEU A 44 5.91 -6.95 -15.00
N PRO A 45 6.70 -6.35 -15.91
CA PRO A 45 6.20 -5.81 -17.16
C PRO A 45 5.75 -6.96 -18.06
N CYS A 46 4.49 -7.35 -17.94
CA CYS A 46 3.82 -8.10 -18.97
C CYS A 46 3.52 -7.10 -20.08
N GLU A 47 4.12 -7.34 -21.25
CA GLU A 47 3.78 -6.74 -22.54
C GLU A 47 2.31 -7.11 -22.89
N SER A 48 1.37 -6.62 -22.08
CA SER A 48 -0.05 -6.75 -22.28
C SER A 48 -0.64 -5.38 -21.97
N LYS A 49 -1.21 -4.77 -23.00
CA LYS A 49 -1.93 -3.49 -22.93
C LYS A 49 -3.26 -3.61 -22.17
N SER A 50 -3.30 -4.38 -21.09
CA SER A 50 -4.47 -4.59 -20.24
C SER A 50 -4.04 -4.69 -18.77
N GLY A 51 -4.12 -3.57 -18.07
CA GLY A 51 -4.34 -3.56 -16.62
C GLY A 51 -3.11 -3.55 -15.72
N LEU A 52 -2.51 -2.37 -15.53
CA LEU A 52 -1.91 -1.96 -14.26
C LEU A 52 -2.96 -1.84 -13.11
N GLY A 53 -4.11 -2.51 -13.18
CA GLY A 53 -5.37 -1.87 -12.76
C GLY A 53 -6.48 -2.75 -12.19
N GLU A 54 -6.19 -3.93 -11.63
CA GLU A 54 -7.21 -4.64 -10.83
C GLU A 54 -6.84 -4.60 -9.35
N HIS A 55 -7.67 -3.89 -8.58
CA HIS A 55 -7.64 -3.86 -7.12
C HIS A 55 -7.73 -5.29 -6.57
N SER A 56 -7.00 -5.59 -5.49
CA SER A 56 -7.08 -6.91 -4.87
C SER A 56 -8.48 -7.15 -4.30
N GLU A 57 -9.25 -8.05 -4.91
CA GLU A 57 -10.61 -8.37 -4.47
C GLU A 57 -10.65 -8.85 -3.01
N GLN A 58 -9.62 -9.58 -2.57
CA GLN A 58 -9.53 -10.05 -1.19
C GLN A 58 -9.46 -8.86 -0.21
N VAL A 59 -8.65 -7.85 -0.54
CA VAL A 59 -8.52 -6.63 0.27
C VAL A 59 -9.80 -5.81 0.20
N LEU A 60 -10.40 -5.66 -0.97
CA LEU A 60 -11.66 -4.93 -1.14
C LEU A 60 -12.81 -5.57 -0.34
N ARG A 61 -12.92 -6.91 -0.34
CA ARG A 61 -13.91 -7.62 0.49
C ARG A 61 -13.67 -7.41 1.98
N LEU A 62 -12.41 -7.42 2.41
CA LEU A 62 -12.05 -7.14 3.80
C LEU A 62 -12.42 -5.71 4.18
N MET A 63 -12.05 -4.72 3.36
CA MET A 63 -12.37 -3.30 3.60
C MET A 63 -13.89 -3.09 3.69
N HIS A 64 -14.66 -3.69 2.78
CA HIS A 64 -16.12 -3.67 2.83
C HIS A 64 -16.67 -4.30 4.12
N SER A 65 -16.14 -5.45 4.57
CA SER A 65 -16.55 -6.06 5.85
C SER A 65 -16.26 -5.20 7.08
N LEU A 66 -15.30 -4.27 6.96
CA LEU A 66 -14.97 -3.29 8.00
C LEU A 66 -15.82 -2.01 7.89
N GLY A 67 -16.78 -1.96 6.96
CA GLY A 67 -17.66 -0.80 6.74
C GLY A 67 -17.07 0.27 5.82
N ILE A 68 -15.99 -0.02 5.09
CA ILE A 68 -15.39 0.89 4.12
C ILE A 68 -16.05 0.67 2.77
N ASP A 69 -16.61 1.72 2.20
CA ASP A 69 -17.30 1.67 0.91
C ASP A 69 -16.35 1.22 -0.22
N GLN A 70 -16.74 0.15 -0.91
CA GLN A 70 -15.92 -0.45 -1.95
C GLN A 70 -15.81 0.45 -3.20
N GLN A 71 -16.88 1.16 -3.57
CA GLN A 71 -16.88 2.03 -4.74
C GLN A 71 -15.91 3.20 -4.54
N LYS A 72 -15.98 3.85 -3.37
CA LYS A 72 -15.03 4.92 -2.97
C LYS A 72 -13.58 4.47 -2.82
N THR A 73 -13.34 3.17 -2.68
CA THR A 73 -11.99 2.61 -2.57
C THR A 73 -11.35 2.39 -3.95
N ILE A 74 -12.19 2.20 -4.97
CA ILE A 74 -11.80 1.91 -6.36
C ILE A 74 -11.71 3.20 -7.21
N GLU A 75 -12.51 4.21 -6.87
CA GLU A 75 -12.48 5.57 -7.43
C GLU A 75 -11.27 6.39 -6.97
#